data_AF-A0A3M1MF15-F1
#
_entry.id   AF-A0A3M1MF15-F1
#
_cell.length_a   1.000
_cell.length_b   1.000
_cell.length_c   1.000
_cell.angle_alpha   90.00
_cell.angle_beta   90.00
_cell.angle_gamma   90.00
#
_symmetry.space_group_name_H-M   'P 1'
#
loop_
_entity.id
_entity.type
_entity.pdbx_description
1 polymer ?
#
loop_
_entity_poly.entity_id
_entity_poly.type
_entity_poly.pdbx_seq_one_letter_code
_entity_poly.pdbx_strand_id
1 'polypeptide(L)'
;MSEQRVPMPESLEAVRGILLAEERERLRDLEARLQALRAQHEEESAALEAEIAALKEHIARLEDSIAPDALAESLSPVMSRMVRQTIRNSKEEMAEALGPVMGEAIRVQIRDSRADMVEAIFPIIGETVQRAIAEFAREFQRNIDARLQSFRSRNFLRTVTARLRGISPAELAMRDALPFRIQEIFLVQHGSGLLMAHSHPGSAEVADSDLVSAMLTAIRDFVRDSFGEEGEDAELDEVQYGDERIIVQSGRYAYLAVVVEGVEPEGFRARLRQFVADLHVRHGSALRDFDGDPETLPNLQNILAQLVLDLSGEEEAPAPLTPAQRWTLAGGALGLLLFLALGCFYLRFTLALLPVAFPHTTPTATSSPTLTPSPTLTSTPSPTLT
;
A
#
# COMPACT_ATOMS: atom_id res chain seq x y z
N MET A 1 23.59 -111.40 -47.49
CA MET A 1 23.07 -112.64 -48.11
C MET A 1 22.77 -112.32 -49.56
N SER A 2 23.55 -112.93 -50.44
CA SER A 2 23.55 -112.78 -51.89
C SER A 2 22.33 -113.48 -52.49
N GLU A 3 21.30 -112.71 -52.86
CA GLU A 3 20.23 -113.23 -53.73
C GLU A 3 20.73 -113.31 -55.17
N GLN A 4 20.77 -114.55 -55.65
CA GLN A 4 21.21 -115.00 -56.95
C GLN A 4 20.21 -114.51 -58.01
N ARG A 5 20.60 -113.52 -58.82
CA ARG A 5 19.86 -113.12 -60.02
C ARG A 5 19.84 -114.28 -61.01
N VAL A 6 18.70 -114.95 -61.13
CA VAL A 6 18.38 -115.83 -62.25
C VAL A 6 18.32 -114.97 -63.52
N PRO A 7 19.06 -115.29 -64.59
CA PRO A 7 18.98 -114.55 -65.85
C PRO A 7 17.64 -114.87 -66.53
N MET A 8 16.79 -113.86 -66.64
CA MET A 8 15.54 -113.95 -67.41
C MET A 8 15.85 -114.02 -68.91
N PRO A 9 15.05 -114.71 -69.75
CA PRO A 9 15.26 -114.75 -71.19
C PRO A 9 15.22 -113.35 -71.80
N GLU A 10 16.13 -113.01 -72.74
CA GLU A 10 16.22 -111.70 -73.42
C GLU A 10 14.87 -111.24 -74.03
N SER A 11 13.99 -112.17 -74.38
CA SER A 11 12.65 -111.88 -74.90
C SER A 11 11.69 -111.28 -73.87
N LEU A 12 11.85 -111.55 -72.57
CA LEU A 12 11.02 -111.01 -71.50
C LEU A 12 11.47 -109.60 -71.05
N GLU A 13 12.76 -109.27 -71.14
CA GLU A 13 13.26 -107.91 -70.96
C GLU A 13 12.86 -106.98 -72.11
N ALA A 14 12.89 -107.48 -73.35
CA ALA A 14 12.41 -106.75 -74.52
C ALA A 14 10.90 -106.48 -74.43
N VAL A 15 10.09 -107.48 -74.07
CA VAL A 15 8.63 -107.30 -73.91
C VAL A 15 8.30 -106.38 -72.73
N ARG A 16 9.00 -106.50 -71.59
CA ARG A 16 8.85 -105.58 -70.45
C ARG A 16 9.29 -104.15 -70.79
N GLY A 17 10.31 -103.99 -71.62
CA GLY A 17 10.76 -102.69 -72.14
C GLY A 17 9.73 -102.02 -73.02
N ILE A 18 9.02 -102.77 -73.86
CA ILE A 18 7.95 -102.27 -74.74
C ILE A 18 6.65 -102.02 -73.97
N LEU A 19 6.21 -102.96 -73.10
CA LEU A 19 4.96 -102.82 -72.33
C LEU A 19 5.02 -101.71 -71.27
N LEU A 20 6.21 -101.42 -70.71
CA LEU A 20 6.40 -100.39 -69.69
C LEU A 20 7.04 -99.10 -70.24
N ALA A 21 7.26 -98.99 -71.56
CA ALA A 21 7.80 -97.76 -72.16
C ALA A 21 6.86 -96.59 -71.93
N GLU A 22 5.55 -96.80 -72.14
CA GLU A 22 4.52 -95.78 -72.00
C GLU A 22 4.36 -95.32 -70.53
N GLU A 23 4.40 -96.25 -69.56
CA GLU A 23 4.37 -95.88 -68.13
C GLU A 23 5.64 -95.14 -67.70
N ARG A 24 6.82 -95.51 -68.21
CA ARG A 24 8.06 -94.79 -67.92
C ARG A 24 8.06 -93.38 -68.52
N GLU A 25 7.47 -93.20 -69.69
CA GLU A 25 7.30 -91.89 -70.32
C GLU A 25 6.31 -91.02 -69.53
N ARG A 26 5.17 -91.58 -69.10
CA ARG A 26 4.21 -90.90 -68.20
C ARG A 26 4.83 -90.52 -66.86
N LEU A 27 5.66 -91.39 -66.27
CA LEU A 27 6.37 -91.10 -65.03
C LEU A 27 7.39 -89.97 -65.22
N ARG A 28 8.12 -89.94 -66.34
CA ARG A 28 9.03 -88.82 -66.66
C ARG A 28 8.29 -87.50 -66.89
N ASP A 29 7.14 -87.53 -67.58
CA ASP A 29 6.31 -86.33 -67.77
C ASP A 29 5.74 -85.85 -66.43
N LEU A 30 5.31 -86.76 -65.55
CA LEU A 30 4.85 -86.43 -64.20
C LEU A 30 5.98 -85.87 -63.33
N GLU A 31 7.18 -86.45 -63.39
CA GLU A 31 8.38 -85.93 -62.71
C GLU A 31 8.77 -84.54 -63.23
N ALA A 32 8.72 -84.32 -64.54
CA ALA A 32 8.98 -83.02 -65.14
C ALA A 32 7.93 -81.97 -64.72
N ARG A 33 6.64 -82.33 -64.71
CA ARG A 33 5.56 -81.46 -64.20
C ARG A 33 5.72 -81.16 -62.71
N LEU A 34 6.10 -82.14 -61.89
CA LEU A 34 6.36 -81.93 -60.46
C LEU A 34 7.58 -81.03 -60.23
N GLN A 35 8.64 -81.17 -61.04
CA GLN A 35 9.79 -80.27 -60.97
C GLN A 35 9.43 -78.85 -61.39
N ALA A 36 8.65 -78.68 -62.47
CA ALA A 36 8.17 -77.38 -62.90
C ALA A 36 7.28 -76.71 -61.83
N LEU A 37 6.36 -77.47 -61.23
CA LEU A 37 5.47 -76.96 -60.18
C LEU A 37 6.24 -76.60 -58.90
N ARG A 38 7.27 -77.38 -58.55
CA ARG A 38 8.17 -77.07 -57.42
C ARG A 38 8.98 -75.81 -57.68
N ALA A 39 9.55 -75.65 -58.88
CA ALA A 39 10.28 -74.46 -59.26
C ALA A 39 9.37 -73.21 -59.23
N GLN A 40 8.13 -73.33 -59.71
CA GLN A 40 7.15 -72.25 -59.64
C GLN A 40 6.79 -71.90 -58.18
N HIS A 41 6.56 -72.90 -57.32
CA HIS A 41 6.30 -72.65 -55.90
C HIS A 41 7.50 -72.04 -55.17
N GLU A 42 8.74 -72.45 -55.50
CA GLU A 42 9.96 -71.85 -54.98
C GLU A 42 10.06 -70.38 -55.39
N GLU A 43 9.77 -70.06 -56.65
CA GLU A 43 9.76 -68.68 -57.17
C GLU A 43 8.67 -67.82 -56.51
N GLU A 44 7.44 -68.32 -56.39
CA GLU A 44 6.34 -67.64 -55.68
C GLU A 44 6.66 -67.44 -54.19
N SER A 45 7.26 -68.44 -53.53
CA SER A 45 7.65 -68.33 -52.12
C SER A 45 8.76 -67.30 -51.91
N ALA A 46 9.76 -67.26 -52.81
CA ALA A 46 10.83 -66.27 -52.77
C ALA A 46 10.30 -64.85 -53.03
N ALA A 47 9.35 -64.69 -53.94
CA ALA A 47 8.68 -63.41 -54.17
C ALA A 47 7.88 -62.94 -52.94
N LEU A 48 7.14 -63.85 -52.30
CA LEU A 48 6.36 -63.54 -51.09
C LEU A 48 7.28 -63.19 -49.91
N GLU A 49 8.40 -63.90 -49.75
CA GLU A 49 9.40 -63.60 -48.71
C GLU A 49 10.02 -62.22 -48.90
N ALA A 50 10.32 -61.83 -50.15
CA ALA A 50 10.81 -60.49 -50.47
C ALA A 50 9.78 -59.40 -50.14
N GLU A 51 8.50 -59.64 -50.44
CA GLU A 51 7.42 -58.69 -50.14
C GLU A 51 7.20 -58.54 -48.63
N ILE A 52 7.24 -59.65 -47.88
CA ILE A 52 7.17 -59.64 -46.41
C ILE A 52 8.37 -58.90 -45.81
N ALA A 53 9.58 -59.09 -46.34
CA ALA A 53 10.77 -58.38 -45.88
C ALA A 53 10.62 -56.85 -46.10
N ALA A 54 10.13 -56.43 -47.26
CA ALA A 54 9.87 -55.03 -47.56
C ALA A 54 8.79 -54.43 -46.63
N LEU A 55 7.71 -55.18 -46.37
CA LEU A 55 6.67 -54.74 -45.43
C LEU A 55 7.22 -54.58 -44.00
N LYS A 56 8.03 -55.53 -43.53
CA LYS A 56 8.66 -55.45 -42.20
C LYS A 56 9.57 -54.23 -42.07
N GLU A 57 10.33 -53.90 -43.10
CA GLU A 57 11.15 -52.68 -43.12
C GLU A 57 10.28 -51.41 -43.08
N HIS A 58 9.15 -51.41 -43.79
CA HIS A 58 8.21 -50.28 -43.76
C HIS A 58 7.57 -50.09 -42.38
N ILE A 59 7.18 -51.19 -41.73
CA ILE A 59 6.62 -51.19 -40.37
C ILE A 59 7.67 -50.69 -39.37
N ALA A 60 8.92 -51.18 -39.43
CA ALA A 60 9.99 -50.73 -38.55
C ALA A 60 10.25 -49.22 -38.69
N ARG A 61 10.25 -48.69 -39.92
CA ARG A 61 10.36 -47.24 -40.16
C ARG A 61 9.20 -46.44 -39.57
N LEU A 62 7.97 -46.97 -39.64
CA LEU A 62 6.81 -46.33 -39.03
C LEU A 62 6.89 -46.36 -37.51
N GLU A 63 7.29 -47.50 -36.92
CA GLU A 63 7.50 -47.64 -35.47
C GLU A 63 8.53 -46.63 -34.97
N ASP A 64 9.66 -46.46 -35.66
CA ASP A 64 10.68 -45.45 -35.33
C ASP A 64 10.14 -44.01 -35.44
N SER A 65 9.26 -43.72 -36.40
CA SER A 65 8.65 -42.39 -36.56
C SER A 65 7.58 -42.05 -35.49
N ILE A 66 7.00 -43.08 -34.88
CA ILE A 66 5.99 -42.97 -33.81
C ILE A 66 6.66 -43.05 -32.43
N ALA A 67 7.96 -43.38 -32.37
CA ALA A 67 8.73 -43.34 -31.14
C ALA A 67 8.51 -42.01 -30.42
N PRO A 68 8.33 -42.00 -29.09
CA PRO A 68 7.88 -40.81 -28.35
C PRO A 68 8.71 -39.57 -28.63
N ASP A 69 10.03 -39.73 -28.76
CA ASP A 69 10.97 -38.65 -29.00
C ASP A 69 10.90 -38.12 -30.43
N ALA A 70 10.84 -39.01 -31.43
CA ALA A 70 10.70 -38.65 -32.85
C ALA A 70 9.36 -37.96 -33.14
N LEU A 71 8.29 -38.44 -32.50
CA LEU A 71 6.97 -37.84 -32.58
C LEU A 71 6.95 -36.45 -31.91
N ALA A 72 7.57 -36.31 -30.73
CA ALA A 72 7.71 -35.03 -30.06
C ALA A 72 8.51 -34.02 -30.90
N GLU A 73 9.59 -34.44 -31.54
CA GLU A 73 10.42 -33.59 -32.41
C GLU A 73 9.65 -33.12 -33.65
N SER A 74 8.84 -34.01 -34.24
CA SER A 74 7.97 -33.69 -35.39
C SER A 74 6.78 -32.79 -35.03
N LEU A 75 6.14 -33.03 -33.88
CA LEU A 75 4.96 -32.29 -33.45
C LEU A 75 5.30 -30.96 -32.75
N SER A 76 6.47 -30.84 -32.12
CA SER A 76 6.92 -29.62 -31.45
C SER A 76 6.81 -28.34 -32.30
N PRO A 77 7.29 -28.29 -33.57
CA PRO A 77 7.12 -27.12 -34.42
C PRO A 77 5.66 -26.87 -34.84
N VAL A 78 4.80 -27.89 -34.86
CA VAL A 78 3.36 -27.72 -35.13
C VAL A 78 2.67 -27.14 -33.90
N MET A 79 2.90 -27.70 -32.72
CA MET A 79 2.37 -27.20 -31.45
C MET A 79 2.84 -25.78 -31.15
N SER A 80 4.14 -25.50 -31.35
CA SER A 80 4.69 -24.16 -31.17
C SER A 80 4.04 -23.13 -32.10
N ARG A 81 3.73 -23.53 -33.35
CA ARG A 81 2.98 -22.69 -34.28
C ARG A 81 1.53 -22.51 -33.84
N MET A 82 0.85 -23.57 -33.41
CA MET A 82 -0.52 -23.51 -32.92
C MET A 82 -0.64 -22.60 -31.70
N VAL A 83 0.19 -22.79 -30.68
CA VAL A 83 0.23 -21.94 -29.48
C VAL A 83 0.46 -20.48 -29.86
N ARG A 84 1.47 -20.20 -30.70
CA ARG A 84 1.74 -18.83 -31.15
C ARG A 84 0.59 -18.23 -31.96
N GLN A 85 -0.14 -19.05 -32.72
CA GLN A 85 -1.29 -18.62 -33.49
C GLN A 85 -2.49 -18.34 -32.59
N THR A 86 -2.78 -19.21 -31.63
CA THR A 86 -3.85 -19.03 -30.64
C THR A 86 -3.60 -17.79 -29.78
N ILE A 87 -2.36 -17.56 -29.31
CA ILE A 87 -1.99 -16.34 -28.56
C ILE A 87 -2.28 -15.06 -29.37
N ARG A 88 -2.12 -15.09 -30.70
CA ARG A 88 -2.35 -13.91 -31.54
C ARG A 88 -3.81 -13.68 -31.88
N ASN A 89 -4.54 -14.75 -32.15
CA ASN A 89 -5.88 -14.66 -32.73
C ASN A 89 -7.01 -14.81 -31.69
N SER A 90 -6.73 -15.45 -30.56
CA SER A 90 -7.71 -15.76 -29.50
C SER A 90 -7.19 -15.31 -28.13
N LYS A 91 -6.85 -14.02 -27.99
CA LYS A 91 -6.29 -13.46 -26.75
C LYS A 91 -7.26 -13.62 -25.57
N GLU A 92 -8.53 -13.35 -25.79
CA GLU A 92 -9.59 -13.44 -24.78
C GLU A 92 -9.79 -14.87 -24.28
N GLU A 93 -9.94 -15.87 -25.17
CA GLU A 93 -10.06 -17.28 -24.77
C GLU A 93 -8.81 -17.77 -24.00
N MET A 94 -7.63 -17.31 -24.40
CA MET A 94 -6.38 -17.64 -23.71
C MET A 94 -6.32 -17.00 -22.32
N ALA A 95 -6.78 -15.76 -22.16
CA ALA A 95 -6.84 -15.08 -20.88
C ALA A 95 -7.85 -15.74 -19.93
N GLU A 96 -9.00 -16.20 -20.44
CA GLU A 96 -10.01 -16.92 -19.67
C GLU A 96 -9.50 -18.29 -19.20
N ALA A 97 -8.80 -19.03 -20.07
CA ALA A 97 -8.24 -20.34 -19.73
C ALA A 97 -7.02 -20.25 -18.78
N LEU A 98 -6.13 -19.27 -18.98
CA LEU A 98 -4.91 -19.14 -18.18
C LEU A 98 -5.08 -18.31 -16.91
N GLY A 99 -6.07 -17.42 -16.84
CA GLY A 99 -6.29 -16.51 -15.70
C GLY A 99 -6.24 -17.20 -14.33
N PRO A 100 -7.02 -18.28 -14.10
CA PRO A 100 -7.01 -19.02 -12.84
C PRO A 100 -5.64 -19.61 -12.49
N VAL A 101 -4.93 -20.16 -13.48
CA VAL A 101 -3.59 -20.77 -13.28
C VAL A 101 -2.54 -19.70 -13.04
N MET A 102 -2.65 -18.55 -13.70
CA MET A 102 -1.74 -17.42 -13.49
C MET A 102 -1.89 -16.83 -12.09
N GLY A 103 -3.11 -16.70 -11.57
CA GLY A 103 -3.34 -16.23 -10.21
C GLY A 103 -2.65 -17.11 -9.16
N GLU A 104 -2.82 -18.43 -9.28
CA GLU A 104 -2.18 -19.37 -8.37
C GLU A 104 -0.65 -19.42 -8.58
N ALA A 105 -0.18 -19.39 -9.83
CA ALA A 105 1.25 -19.35 -10.14
C ALA A 105 1.94 -18.10 -9.58
N ILE A 106 1.28 -16.93 -9.65
CA ILE A 106 1.78 -15.69 -9.05
C ILE A 106 1.85 -15.83 -7.52
N ARG A 107 0.83 -16.39 -6.88
CA ARG A 107 0.82 -16.59 -5.43
C ARG A 107 1.95 -17.52 -4.98
N VAL A 108 2.17 -18.63 -5.69
CA VAL A 108 3.30 -19.54 -5.43
C VAL A 108 4.63 -18.82 -5.64
N GLN A 109 4.79 -18.07 -6.73
CA GLN A 109 6.04 -17.35 -7.03
C GLN A 109 6.36 -16.26 -6.00
N ILE A 110 5.35 -15.56 -5.48
CA ILE A 110 5.53 -14.57 -4.39
C ILE A 110 6.05 -15.25 -3.13
N ARG A 111 5.55 -16.45 -2.81
CA ARG A 111 5.96 -17.22 -1.63
C ARG A 111 7.37 -17.80 -1.79
N ASP A 112 7.63 -18.45 -2.93
CA ASP A 112 8.85 -19.23 -3.13
C ASP A 112 10.04 -18.40 -3.65
N SER A 113 9.80 -17.24 -4.27
CA SER A 113 10.84 -16.40 -4.88
C SER A 113 10.66 -14.91 -4.56
N ARG A 114 10.42 -14.61 -3.29
CA ARG A 114 10.20 -13.24 -2.78
C ARG A 114 11.32 -12.28 -3.17
N ALA A 115 12.59 -12.71 -3.14
CA ALA A 115 13.73 -11.86 -3.46
C ALA A 115 13.71 -11.36 -4.92
N ASP A 116 13.51 -12.27 -5.87
CA ASP A 116 13.43 -11.94 -7.31
C ASP A 116 12.21 -11.05 -7.60
N MET A 117 11.09 -11.31 -6.94
CA MET A 117 9.89 -10.46 -7.05
C MET A 117 10.14 -9.05 -6.53
N VAL A 118 10.82 -8.91 -5.38
CA VAL A 118 11.20 -7.61 -4.83
C VAL A 118 12.16 -6.87 -5.77
N GLU A 119 13.16 -7.55 -6.33
CA GLU A 119 14.10 -6.96 -7.29
C GLU A 119 13.40 -6.44 -8.55
N ALA A 120 12.41 -7.18 -9.07
CA ALA A 120 11.63 -6.78 -10.24
C ALA A 120 10.69 -5.59 -9.96
N ILE A 121 10.13 -5.50 -8.75
CA ILE A 121 9.13 -4.49 -8.39
C ILE A 121 9.79 -3.20 -7.83
N PHE A 122 10.98 -3.31 -7.23
CA PHE A 122 11.68 -2.19 -6.59
C PHE A 122 11.80 -0.93 -7.47
N PRO A 123 12.10 -1.00 -8.78
CA PRO A 123 12.14 0.18 -9.63
C PRO A 123 10.80 0.93 -9.73
N ILE A 124 9.69 0.18 -9.80
CA ILE A 124 8.33 0.73 -9.88
C ILE A 124 7.93 1.38 -8.55
N ILE A 125 8.22 0.72 -7.43
CA ILE A 125 8.00 1.29 -6.09
C ILE A 125 8.84 2.55 -5.92
N GLY A 126 10.11 2.53 -6.32
CA GLY A 126 10.98 3.70 -6.27
C GLY A 126 10.42 4.90 -7.05
N GLU A 127 10.00 4.69 -8.29
CA GLU A 127 9.42 5.75 -9.13
C GLU A 127 8.12 6.30 -8.55
N THR A 128 7.22 5.42 -8.10
CA THR A 128 5.93 5.82 -7.52
C THR A 128 6.08 6.56 -6.19
N VAL A 129 6.98 6.10 -5.31
CA VAL A 129 7.30 6.77 -4.05
C VAL A 129 7.92 8.14 -4.31
N GLN A 130 8.89 8.25 -5.23
CA GLN A 130 9.49 9.53 -5.59
C GLN A 130 8.46 10.51 -6.16
N ARG A 131 7.55 10.03 -7.01
CA ARG A 131 6.46 10.83 -7.57
C ARG A 131 5.49 11.31 -6.50
N ALA A 132 5.09 10.44 -5.59
CA ALA A 132 4.22 10.78 -4.47
C ALA A 132 4.85 11.84 -3.56
N ILE A 133 6.13 11.69 -3.21
CA ILE A 133 6.88 12.68 -2.42
C ILE A 133 6.93 14.04 -3.14
N ALA A 134 7.17 14.05 -4.45
CA ALA A 134 7.22 15.28 -5.23
C ALA A 134 5.86 15.98 -5.33
N GLU A 135 4.76 15.23 -5.46
CA GLU A 135 3.40 15.77 -5.44
C GLU A 135 3.06 16.37 -4.07
N PHE A 136 3.37 15.65 -2.99
CA PHE A 136 3.22 16.13 -1.62
C PHE A 136 4.00 17.42 -1.37
N ALA A 137 5.27 17.50 -1.81
CA ALA A 137 6.09 18.68 -1.62
C ALA A 137 5.50 19.91 -2.35
N ARG A 138 4.99 19.72 -3.57
CA ARG A 138 4.34 20.78 -4.35
C ARG A 138 3.04 21.23 -3.69
N GLU A 139 2.27 20.30 -3.13
CA GLU A 139 1.03 20.59 -2.42
C GLU A 139 1.27 21.33 -1.10
N PHE A 140 2.30 20.95 -0.36
CA PHE A 140 2.75 21.63 0.84
C PHE A 140 3.18 23.07 0.55
N GLN A 141 3.93 23.31 -0.52
CA GLN A 141 4.31 24.66 -0.95
C GLN A 141 3.07 25.52 -1.26
N ARG A 142 2.10 24.98 -2.01
CA ARG A 142 0.85 25.69 -2.34
C ARG A 142 0.03 26.04 -1.08
N ASN A 143 -0.03 25.14 -0.11
CA ASN A 143 -0.76 25.36 1.14
C ASN A 143 -0.09 26.37 2.07
N ILE A 144 1.25 26.45 2.08
CA ILE A 144 1.99 27.45 2.87
C ILE A 144 1.79 28.85 2.31
N ASP A 145 1.90 29.03 0.99
CA ASP A 145 1.76 30.33 0.35
C ASP A 145 0.34 30.91 0.54
N ALA A 146 -0.68 30.06 0.49
CA ALA A 146 -2.06 30.45 0.75
C ALA A 146 -2.32 30.86 2.21
N ARG A 147 -1.61 30.26 3.18
CA ARG A 147 -1.82 30.52 4.60
C ARG A 147 -0.97 31.69 5.13
N LEU A 148 0.22 31.93 4.58
CA LEU A 148 1.12 33.03 4.98
C LEU A 148 0.50 34.43 4.79
N GLN A 149 -0.42 34.60 3.84
CA GLN A 149 -1.10 35.88 3.64
C GLN A 149 -2.15 36.21 4.73
N SER A 150 -2.58 35.24 5.55
CA SER A 150 -3.61 35.43 6.59
C SER A 150 -3.07 35.81 7.98
N PHE A 151 -1.75 35.69 8.23
CA PHE A 151 -1.17 35.69 9.58
C PHE A 151 -0.76 37.07 10.17
N ARG A 152 -1.26 38.20 9.67
CA ARG A 152 -0.83 39.53 10.17
C ARG A 152 -1.62 40.09 11.37
N SER A 153 -2.67 39.46 11.89
CA SER A 153 -3.43 40.06 12.99
C SER A 153 -4.05 39.04 13.95
N ARG A 154 -3.74 39.20 15.25
CA ARG A 154 -4.44 38.69 16.45
C ARG A 154 -4.04 37.38 17.15
N ASN A 155 -3.23 36.47 16.58
CA ASN A 155 -2.89 35.20 17.27
C ASN A 155 -1.47 35.11 17.90
N PHE A 156 -0.60 36.11 17.71
CA PHE A 156 0.81 36.03 18.11
C PHE A 156 1.05 35.90 19.64
N LEU A 157 0.18 36.48 20.47
CA LEU A 157 0.34 36.44 21.94
C LEU A 157 0.14 35.04 22.52
N ARG A 158 -0.65 34.17 21.88
CA ARG A 158 -0.84 32.77 22.30
C ARG A 158 0.40 31.92 21.99
N THR A 159 1.01 32.12 20.83
CA THR A 159 2.24 31.41 20.42
C THR A 159 3.43 31.69 21.34
N VAL A 160 3.52 32.89 21.90
CA VAL A 160 4.57 33.25 22.88
C VAL A 160 4.38 32.50 24.21
N THR A 161 3.14 32.29 24.64
CA THR A 161 2.85 31.52 25.87
C THR A 161 3.04 30.01 25.69
N ALA A 162 2.85 29.47 24.48
CA ALA A 162 3.13 28.07 24.15
C ALA A 162 4.64 27.74 24.14
N ARG A 163 5.48 28.68 23.69
CA ARG A 163 6.96 28.52 23.70
C ARG A 163 7.55 28.34 25.09
N LEU A 164 6.92 28.89 26.13
CA LEU A 164 7.38 28.73 27.52
C LEU A 164 7.06 27.34 28.09
N ARG A 165 6.25 26.51 27.41
CA ARG A 165 5.79 25.21 27.88
C ARG A 165 6.28 24.03 27.02
N GLY A 166 7.21 24.26 26.08
CA GLY A 166 7.86 23.18 25.33
C GLY A 166 7.11 22.67 24.10
N ILE A 167 5.95 23.23 23.75
CA ILE A 167 5.17 22.83 22.56
C ILE A 167 5.62 23.67 21.36
N SER A 168 5.85 23.03 20.22
CA SER A 168 6.38 23.73 19.05
C SER A 168 5.31 24.64 18.40
N PRO A 169 5.66 25.83 17.88
CA PRO A 169 4.73 26.74 17.22
C PRO A 169 4.01 26.13 16.00
N ALA A 170 4.65 25.17 15.34
CA ALA A 170 4.11 24.47 14.18
C ALA A 170 3.02 23.47 14.59
N GLU A 171 3.21 22.78 15.70
CA GLU A 171 2.27 21.80 16.24
C GLU A 171 0.99 22.46 16.76
N LEU A 172 1.11 23.62 17.43
CA LEU A 172 -0.06 24.40 17.82
C LEU A 172 -0.83 24.93 16.60
N ALA A 173 -0.12 25.39 15.57
CA ALA A 173 -0.74 25.87 14.33
C ALA A 173 -1.40 24.72 13.51
N MET A 174 -0.84 23.51 13.58
CA MET A 174 -1.41 22.30 12.98
C MET A 174 -2.69 21.87 13.71
N ARG A 175 -2.66 21.86 15.05
CA ARG A 175 -3.81 21.51 15.90
C ARG A 175 -4.96 22.51 15.78
N ASP A 176 -4.66 23.80 15.63
CA ASP A 176 -5.67 24.84 15.42
C ASP A 176 -6.31 24.78 14.02
N ALA A 177 -5.62 24.22 13.03
CA ALA A 177 -6.13 24.07 11.66
C ALA A 177 -6.92 22.76 11.45
N LEU A 178 -6.70 21.75 12.29
CA LEU A 178 -7.33 20.43 12.23
C LEU A 178 -7.78 20.02 13.65
N PRO A 179 -8.92 20.53 14.14
CA PRO A 179 -9.39 20.23 15.48
C PRO A 179 -9.65 18.73 15.61
N PHE A 180 -9.10 18.13 16.66
CA PHE A 180 -9.33 16.73 16.98
C PHE A 180 -10.78 16.52 17.38
N ARG A 181 -11.46 15.58 16.73
CA ARG A 181 -12.81 15.15 17.11
C ARG A 181 -12.87 13.63 17.10
N ILE A 182 -13.45 13.09 18.16
CA ILE A 182 -13.94 11.72 18.16
C ILE A 182 -15.31 11.77 17.50
N GLN A 183 -15.52 10.97 16.46
CA GLN A 183 -16.81 10.87 15.78
C GLN A 183 -17.62 9.74 16.39
N GLU A 184 -17.02 8.56 16.55
CA GLU A 184 -17.71 7.35 17.01
C GLU A 184 -16.76 6.47 17.81
N ILE A 185 -17.31 5.78 18.82
CA ILE A 185 -16.60 4.76 19.58
C ILE A 185 -17.43 3.48 19.61
N PHE A 186 -16.80 2.38 19.23
CA PHE A 186 -17.37 1.04 19.24
C PHE A 186 -16.57 0.14 20.16
N LEU A 187 -17.28 -0.64 20.97
CA LEU A 187 -16.72 -1.76 21.72
C LEU A 187 -17.28 -3.05 21.13
N VAL A 188 -16.40 -3.90 20.63
CA VAL A 188 -16.76 -5.10 19.85
C VAL A 188 -16.08 -6.32 20.45
N GLN A 189 -16.79 -7.45 20.49
CA GLN A 189 -16.26 -8.72 21.02
C GLN A 189 -15.27 -9.36 20.05
N HIS A 190 -14.16 -9.86 20.59
CA HIS A 190 -13.24 -10.71 19.83
C HIS A 190 -13.89 -12.04 19.46
N GLY A 191 -13.65 -12.48 18.22
CA GLY A 191 -14.09 -13.77 17.70
C GLY A 191 -15.51 -13.76 17.14
N SER A 192 -16.50 -13.22 17.86
CA SER A 192 -17.89 -13.15 17.36
C SER A 192 -18.17 -11.91 16.51
N GLY A 193 -17.42 -10.82 16.71
CA GLY A 193 -17.67 -9.53 16.05
C GLY A 193 -18.93 -8.81 16.54
N LEU A 194 -19.55 -9.28 17.63
CA LEU A 194 -20.78 -8.68 18.16
C LEU A 194 -20.49 -7.31 18.79
N LEU A 195 -21.32 -6.32 18.45
CA LEU A 195 -21.29 -5.00 19.06
C LEU A 195 -21.78 -5.08 20.50
N MET A 196 -20.92 -4.72 21.45
CA MET A 196 -21.27 -4.65 22.87
C MET A 196 -21.83 -3.28 23.25
N ALA A 197 -21.17 -2.22 22.78
CA ALA A 197 -21.55 -0.85 23.09
C ALA A 197 -21.07 0.12 22.02
N HIS A 198 -21.80 1.20 21.84
CA HIS A 198 -21.50 2.28 20.90
C HIS A 198 -21.83 3.63 21.53
N SER A 199 -21.02 4.65 21.25
CA SER A 199 -21.25 6.04 21.67
C SER A 199 -20.87 7.01 20.56
N HIS A 200 -21.76 7.99 20.32
CA HIS A 200 -21.55 9.08 19.38
C HIS A 200 -21.55 10.44 20.14
N PRO A 201 -20.43 11.19 20.18
CA PRO A 201 -20.40 12.59 20.62
C PRO A 201 -21.12 13.53 19.64
N GLY A 202 -22.45 13.50 19.66
CA GLY A 202 -23.27 14.35 18.79
C GLY A 202 -24.72 13.87 18.81
N SER A 203 -25.68 14.77 18.61
CA SER A 203 -27.11 14.43 18.65
C SER A 203 -27.67 14.07 17.27
N ALA A 204 -26.90 13.37 16.42
CA ALA A 204 -27.39 12.85 15.16
C ALA A 204 -27.37 11.32 15.25
N GLU A 205 -28.54 10.70 15.11
CA GLU A 205 -28.66 9.25 14.93
C GLU A 205 -27.77 8.83 13.74
N VAL A 206 -26.85 7.91 14.04
CA VAL A 206 -25.90 7.32 13.11
C VAL A 206 -26.59 6.20 12.32
N ALA A 207 -26.02 5.93 11.15
CA ALA A 207 -26.16 4.67 10.40
C ALA A 207 -26.10 3.42 11.30
N ASP A 208 -26.56 2.27 10.79
CA ASP A 208 -26.61 0.99 11.50
C ASP A 208 -25.26 0.63 12.16
N SER A 209 -25.10 0.93 13.44
CA SER A 209 -23.88 0.67 14.24
C SER A 209 -23.45 -0.80 14.21
N ASP A 210 -24.43 -1.70 14.14
CA ASP A 210 -24.20 -3.13 13.98
C ASP A 210 -23.53 -3.46 12.63
N LEU A 211 -23.91 -2.76 11.55
CA LEU A 211 -23.33 -2.94 10.23
C LEU A 211 -21.88 -2.46 10.19
N VAL A 212 -21.56 -1.35 10.83
CA VAL A 212 -20.19 -0.85 10.95
C VAL A 212 -19.32 -1.83 11.73
N SER A 213 -19.83 -2.38 12.84
CA SER A 213 -19.12 -3.37 13.64
C SER A 213 -18.83 -4.67 12.87
N ALA A 214 -19.79 -5.13 12.06
CA ALA A 214 -19.63 -6.29 11.19
C ALA A 214 -18.55 -6.07 10.12
N MET A 215 -18.55 -4.89 9.49
CA MET A 215 -17.53 -4.53 8.50
C MET A 215 -16.14 -4.42 9.13
N LEU A 216 -16.00 -3.80 10.30
CA LEU A 216 -14.72 -3.69 11.01
C LEU A 216 -14.16 -5.06 11.39
N THR A 217 -15.03 -5.97 11.84
CA THR A 217 -14.66 -7.37 12.10
C THR A 217 -14.18 -8.05 10.82
N ALA A 218 -14.92 -7.90 9.72
CA ALA A 218 -14.56 -8.51 8.44
C ALA A 218 -13.21 -7.98 7.89
N ILE A 219 -12.93 -6.68 8.01
CA ILE A 219 -11.65 -6.10 7.61
C ILE A 219 -10.51 -6.69 8.46
N ARG A 220 -10.72 -6.80 9.77
CA ARG A 220 -9.72 -7.36 10.69
C ARG A 220 -9.43 -8.83 10.38
N ASP A 221 -10.47 -9.62 10.15
CA ASP A 221 -10.34 -11.03 9.79
C ASP A 221 -9.64 -11.20 8.45
N PHE A 222 -9.98 -10.36 7.45
CA PHE A 222 -9.31 -10.35 6.16
C PHE A 222 -7.82 -10.00 6.27
N VAL A 223 -7.46 -8.98 7.05
CA VAL A 223 -6.06 -8.57 7.25
C VAL A 223 -5.29 -9.69 7.94
N ARG A 224 -5.87 -10.31 8.97
CA ARG A 224 -5.26 -11.44 9.68
C ARG A 224 -5.07 -12.66 8.77
N ASP A 225 -6.05 -13.01 7.94
CA ASP A 225 -5.98 -14.14 7.01
C ASP A 225 -4.98 -13.88 5.86
N SER A 226 -4.88 -12.63 5.40
CA SER A 226 -4.02 -12.26 4.28
C SER A 226 -2.55 -12.05 4.66
N PHE A 227 -2.29 -11.56 5.88
CA PHE A 227 -0.96 -11.09 6.30
C PHE A 227 -0.47 -11.68 7.63
N GLY A 228 -1.30 -12.44 8.35
CA GLY A 228 -0.89 -13.09 9.61
C GLY A 228 0.09 -14.23 9.37
N GLU A 229 1.29 -14.14 9.92
CA GLU A 229 2.24 -15.25 9.96
C GLU A 229 1.91 -16.20 11.13
N GLU A 230 2.16 -17.50 10.99
CA GLU A 230 1.95 -18.48 12.06
C GLU A 230 2.83 -18.15 13.29
N GLY A 231 2.24 -17.50 14.29
CA GLY A 231 2.89 -17.20 15.57
C GLY A 231 3.02 -15.72 15.92
N GLU A 232 2.63 -14.79 15.04
CA GLU A 232 2.48 -13.37 15.37
C GLU A 232 1.00 -13.03 15.60
N ASP A 233 0.68 -12.53 16.81
CA ASP A 233 -0.60 -11.89 17.11
C ASP A 233 -0.62 -10.48 16.48
N ALA A 234 -0.41 -10.42 15.16
CA ALA A 234 -0.48 -9.19 14.39
C ALA A 234 -1.96 -8.77 14.28
N GLU A 235 -2.29 -7.68 14.93
CA GLU A 235 -3.65 -7.16 14.99
C GLU A 235 -3.75 -5.84 14.23
N LEU A 236 -4.95 -5.55 13.71
CA LEU A 236 -5.22 -4.29 13.05
C LEU A 236 -5.19 -3.15 14.07
N ASP A 237 -4.22 -2.25 13.95
CA ASP A 237 -4.05 -1.09 14.84
C ASP A 237 -4.78 0.17 14.34
N GLU A 238 -4.80 0.40 13.03
CA GLU A 238 -5.35 1.62 12.43
C GLU A 238 -5.82 1.39 10.99
N VAL A 239 -6.96 1.97 10.64
CA VAL A 239 -7.46 2.07 9.26
C VAL A 239 -7.59 3.55 8.91
N GLN A 240 -6.96 3.97 7.83
CA GLN A 240 -7.08 5.34 7.33
C GLN A 240 -8.00 5.40 6.11
N TYR A 241 -8.99 6.29 6.14
CA TYR A 241 -9.93 6.53 5.06
C TYR A 241 -10.12 8.03 4.84
N GLY A 242 -9.45 8.58 3.83
CA GLY A 242 -9.46 10.04 3.58
C GLY A 242 -8.88 10.81 4.77
N ASP A 243 -9.69 11.72 5.31
CA ASP A 243 -9.35 12.55 6.48
C ASP A 243 -9.75 11.90 7.82
N GLU A 244 -10.47 10.77 7.78
CA GLU A 244 -10.89 10.01 8.95
C GLU A 244 -9.93 8.84 9.22
N ARG A 245 -9.80 8.51 10.50
CA ARG A 245 -8.96 7.40 10.95
C ARG A 245 -9.71 6.59 11.98
N ILE A 246 -9.70 5.27 11.82
CA ILE A 246 -10.27 4.33 12.76
C ILE A 246 -9.12 3.72 13.54
N ILE A 247 -8.95 4.16 14.78
CA ILE A 247 -7.95 3.64 15.70
C ILE A 247 -8.54 2.43 16.40
N VAL A 248 -7.89 1.28 16.28
CA VAL A 248 -8.31 0.04 16.91
C VAL A 248 -7.36 -0.25 18.08
N GLN A 249 -7.92 -0.48 19.25
CA GLN A 249 -7.18 -0.85 20.45
C GLN A 249 -7.70 -2.18 20.97
N SER A 250 -6.87 -3.19 20.81
CA SER A 250 -7.22 -4.55 21.14
C SER A 250 -7.11 -4.85 22.62
N GLY A 251 -7.97 -5.74 23.08
CA GLY A 251 -7.91 -6.34 24.40
C GLY A 251 -8.02 -7.86 24.29
N ARG A 252 -8.19 -8.54 25.42
CA ARG A 252 -8.23 -10.02 25.42
C ARG A 252 -9.57 -10.58 24.94
N TYR A 253 -10.68 -9.92 25.25
CA TYR A 253 -12.05 -10.38 24.98
C TYR A 253 -12.85 -9.39 24.12
N ALA A 254 -12.48 -8.12 24.14
CA ALA A 254 -13.05 -7.10 23.28
C ALA A 254 -11.97 -6.14 22.78
N TYR A 255 -12.24 -5.50 21.63
CA TYR A 255 -11.45 -4.39 21.12
C TYR A 255 -12.29 -3.13 21.04
N LEU A 256 -11.62 -1.98 21.14
CA LEU A 256 -12.21 -0.66 21.02
C LEU A 256 -11.84 -0.08 19.65
N ALA A 257 -12.82 0.30 18.84
CA ALA A 257 -12.61 1.02 17.59
C ALA A 257 -13.09 2.46 17.75
N VAL A 258 -12.21 3.41 17.49
CA VAL A 258 -12.47 4.85 17.68
C VAL A 258 -12.27 5.57 16.35
N VAL A 259 -13.35 6.13 15.82
CA VAL A 259 -13.33 6.94 14.60
C VAL A 259 -12.96 8.36 15.00
N VAL A 260 -11.86 8.87 14.46
CA VAL A 260 -11.33 10.20 14.75
C VAL A 260 -11.09 11.02 13.49
N GLU A 261 -11.25 12.32 13.63
CA GLU A 261 -10.88 13.33 12.64
C GLU A 261 -9.83 14.27 13.23
N GLY A 262 -8.86 14.70 12.42
CA GLY A 262 -7.84 15.67 12.83
C GLY A 262 -6.62 15.07 13.56
N VAL A 263 -5.91 15.92 14.31
CA VAL A 263 -4.61 15.59 14.91
C VAL A 263 -4.78 15.04 16.33
N GLU A 264 -4.38 13.78 16.54
CA GLU A 264 -4.46 13.10 17.83
C GLU A 264 -3.69 13.87 18.93
N PRO A 265 -4.29 14.13 20.12
CA PRO A 265 -3.59 14.77 21.21
C PRO A 265 -2.59 13.80 21.87
N GLU A 266 -1.51 14.35 22.43
CA GLU A 266 -0.51 13.53 23.11
C GLU A 266 -1.15 12.63 24.20
N GLY A 267 -0.70 11.37 24.23
CA GLY A 267 -1.18 10.37 25.20
C GLY A 267 -2.56 9.77 24.91
N PHE A 268 -3.24 10.14 23.83
CA PHE A 268 -4.57 9.62 23.51
C PHE A 268 -4.61 8.09 23.33
N ARG A 269 -3.76 7.51 22.47
CA ARG A 269 -3.62 6.04 22.38
C ARG A 269 -3.29 5.36 23.70
N ALA A 270 -2.49 6.00 24.55
CA ALA A 270 -2.15 5.44 25.86
C ALA A 270 -3.38 5.40 26.79
N ARG A 271 -4.21 6.45 26.79
CA ARG A 271 -5.49 6.48 27.51
C ARG A 271 -6.46 5.41 27.01
N LEU A 272 -6.59 5.22 25.69
CA LEU A 272 -7.42 4.17 25.13
C LEU A 272 -6.95 2.77 25.58
N ARG A 273 -5.65 2.50 25.51
CA ARG A 273 -5.08 1.23 26.01
C ARG A 273 -5.34 1.01 27.49
N GLN A 274 -5.15 2.04 28.31
CA GLN A 274 -5.45 1.97 29.73
C GLN A 274 -6.93 1.68 29.98
N PHE A 275 -7.83 2.35 29.26
CA PHE A 275 -9.27 2.13 29.35
C PHE A 275 -9.64 0.68 29.01
N VAL A 276 -9.14 0.15 27.89
CA VAL A 276 -9.39 -1.25 27.49
C VAL A 276 -8.86 -2.22 28.55
N ALA A 277 -7.65 -1.99 29.07
CA ALA A 277 -7.08 -2.82 30.14
C ALA A 277 -7.95 -2.80 31.41
N ASP A 278 -8.36 -1.62 31.86
CA ASP A 278 -9.24 -1.43 33.01
C ASP A 278 -10.59 -2.12 32.81
N LEU A 279 -11.17 -2.03 31.60
CA LEU A 279 -12.42 -2.66 31.25
C LEU A 279 -12.33 -4.19 31.38
N HIS A 280 -11.23 -4.79 30.91
CA HIS A 280 -11.00 -6.23 31.01
C HIS A 280 -10.80 -6.70 32.45
N VAL A 281 -10.14 -5.90 33.28
CA VAL A 281 -9.95 -6.21 34.70
C VAL A 281 -11.28 -6.18 35.45
N ARG A 282 -12.13 -5.18 35.18
CA ARG A 282 -13.40 -4.99 35.91
C ARG A 282 -14.54 -5.87 35.40
N HIS A 283 -14.59 -6.13 34.09
CA HIS A 283 -15.76 -6.74 33.44
C HIS A 283 -15.42 -7.95 32.56
N GLY A 284 -14.22 -8.53 32.69
CA GLY A 284 -13.72 -9.57 31.78
C GLY A 284 -14.62 -10.79 31.60
N SER A 285 -15.36 -11.24 32.63
CA SER A 285 -16.31 -12.35 32.49
C SER A 285 -17.51 -11.97 31.62
N ALA A 286 -18.10 -10.80 31.86
CA ALA A 286 -19.24 -10.29 31.08
C ALA A 286 -18.84 -10.06 29.61
N LEU A 287 -17.62 -9.58 29.34
CA LEU A 287 -17.12 -9.40 27.98
C LEU A 287 -16.88 -10.75 27.26
N ARG A 288 -16.40 -11.76 28.00
CA ARG A 288 -16.15 -13.10 27.43
C ARG A 288 -17.44 -13.82 27.07
N ASP A 289 -18.41 -13.79 27.99
CA ASP A 289 -19.63 -14.60 27.89
C ASP A 289 -20.79 -13.84 27.23
N PHE A 290 -20.50 -12.70 26.59
CA PHE A 290 -21.49 -11.92 25.85
C PHE A 290 -22.08 -12.74 24.70
N ASP A 291 -23.41 -12.78 24.64
CA ASP A 291 -24.20 -13.58 23.70
C ASP A 291 -24.99 -12.72 22.70
N GLY A 292 -24.79 -11.40 22.72
CA GLY A 292 -25.46 -10.45 21.84
C GLY A 292 -26.58 -9.65 22.51
N ASP A 293 -26.92 -9.92 23.78
CA ASP A 293 -27.88 -9.10 24.53
C ASP A 293 -27.18 -8.01 25.37
N PRO A 294 -27.24 -6.73 24.97
CA PRO A 294 -26.58 -5.63 25.68
C PRO A 294 -27.13 -5.39 27.09
N GLU A 295 -28.32 -5.90 27.44
CA GLU A 295 -28.86 -5.81 28.80
C GLU A 295 -28.08 -6.68 29.81
N THR A 296 -27.38 -7.71 29.33
CA THR A 296 -26.54 -8.59 30.16
C THR A 296 -25.22 -7.94 30.57
N LEU A 297 -24.84 -6.87 29.88
CA LEU A 297 -23.60 -6.15 30.12
C LEU A 297 -23.75 -5.13 31.25
N PRO A 298 -22.65 -4.78 31.95
CA PRO A 298 -22.63 -3.57 32.77
C PRO A 298 -22.99 -2.36 31.88
N ASN A 299 -23.28 -1.20 32.46
CA ASN A 299 -23.74 -0.03 31.71
C ASN A 299 -22.63 0.59 30.82
N LEU A 300 -22.21 -0.15 29.79
CA LEU A 300 -21.08 0.11 28.92
C LEU A 300 -21.33 1.32 28.03
N GLN A 301 -22.58 1.56 27.63
CA GLN A 301 -22.97 2.80 26.95
C GLN A 301 -22.58 4.03 27.75
N ASN A 302 -22.92 4.08 29.04
CA ASN A 302 -22.54 5.21 29.88
C ASN A 302 -21.04 5.28 30.15
N ILE A 303 -20.37 4.13 30.27
CA ILE A 303 -18.91 4.07 30.46
C ILE A 303 -18.19 4.62 29.21
N LEU A 304 -18.63 4.26 28.00
CA LEU A 304 -18.08 4.80 26.75
C LEU A 304 -18.41 6.28 26.59
N ALA A 305 -19.62 6.71 26.92
CA ALA A 305 -19.99 8.12 26.87
C ALA A 305 -19.13 8.97 27.81
N GLN A 306 -18.84 8.47 29.02
CA GLN A 306 -17.90 9.11 29.94
C GLN A 306 -16.48 9.16 29.37
N LEU A 307 -15.99 8.07 28.78
CA LEU A 307 -14.69 8.05 28.11
C LEU A 307 -14.62 9.13 27.02
N VAL A 308 -15.64 9.25 26.17
CA VAL A 308 -15.70 10.28 25.14
C VAL A 308 -15.64 11.67 25.74
N LEU A 309 -16.38 11.92 26.82
CA LEU A 309 -16.37 13.20 27.54
C LEU A 309 -15.01 13.50 28.18
N ASP A 310 -14.34 12.51 28.76
CA ASP A 310 -13.02 12.66 29.36
C ASP A 310 -11.96 12.94 28.28
N LEU A 311 -12.03 12.23 27.15
CA LEU A 311 -11.12 12.41 26.01
C LEU A 311 -11.36 13.71 25.24
N SER A 312 -12.59 14.22 25.24
CA SER A 312 -12.95 15.50 24.60
C SER A 312 -12.81 16.69 25.56
N GLY A 313 -12.97 16.47 26.87
CA GLY A 313 -12.99 17.47 27.93
C GLY A 313 -11.61 17.94 28.40
N GLU A 314 -10.53 17.27 27.98
CA GLU A 314 -9.16 17.78 28.07
C GLU A 314 -8.82 18.80 26.96
N GLU A 315 -9.83 19.49 26.38
CA GLU A 315 -9.65 20.89 25.99
C GLU A 315 -9.31 21.69 27.25
N GLU A 316 -8.06 21.55 27.70
CA GLU A 316 -7.50 22.27 28.83
C GLU A 316 -7.47 23.75 28.44
N ALA A 317 -8.58 24.44 28.71
CA ALA A 317 -8.58 25.89 28.84
C ALA A 317 -7.41 26.20 29.77
N PRO A 318 -6.43 26.99 29.32
CA PRO A 318 -5.14 27.08 29.99
C PRO A 318 -5.37 27.41 31.46
N ALA A 319 -4.88 26.54 32.35
CA ALA A 319 -4.96 26.74 33.79
C ALA A 319 -4.64 28.21 34.10
N PRO A 320 -5.51 28.92 34.83
CA PRO A 320 -5.35 30.35 35.05
C PRO A 320 -3.97 30.57 35.66
N LEU A 321 -3.21 31.50 35.07
CA LEU A 321 -1.89 31.89 35.56
C LEU A 321 -1.95 32.07 37.08
N THR A 322 -1.05 31.40 37.80
CA THR A 322 -0.97 31.55 39.25
C THR A 322 -0.81 33.04 39.59
N PRO A 323 -1.39 33.53 40.70
CA PRO A 323 -1.38 34.96 41.02
C PRO A 323 0.06 35.51 41.01
N ALA A 324 1.04 34.74 41.51
CA ALA A 324 2.45 35.10 41.47
C ALA A 324 2.99 35.31 40.03
N GLN A 325 2.65 34.43 39.09
CA GLN A 325 3.10 34.51 37.70
C GLN A 325 2.47 35.69 36.94
N ARG A 326 1.25 36.10 37.33
CA ARG A 326 0.60 37.31 36.79
C ARG A 326 1.34 38.57 37.22
N TRP A 327 1.75 38.64 38.49
CA TRP A 327 2.51 39.78 39.02
C TRP A 327 3.93 39.85 38.46
N THR A 328 4.61 38.72 38.23
CA THR A 328 5.95 38.73 37.60
C THR A 328 5.91 39.14 36.13
N LEU A 329 4.92 38.68 35.36
CA LEU A 329 4.71 39.12 33.98
C LEU A 329 4.31 40.59 33.88
N ALA A 330 3.41 41.05 34.76
CA ALA A 330 3.03 42.46 34.84
C ALA A 330 4.21 43.35 35.24
N GLY A 331 5.00 42.91 36.22
CA GLY A 331 6.23 43.60 36.65
C GLY A 331 7.29 43.66 35.55
N GLY A 332 7.49 42.56 34.82
CA GLY A 332 8.41 42.51 33.69
C GLY A 332 7.98 43.41 32.53
N ALA A 333 6.69 43.43 32.19
CA ALA A 333 6.14 44.31 31.16
C ALA A 333 6.24 45.80 31.57
N LEU A 334 5.94 46.12 32.83
CA LEU A 334 6.10 47.46 33.37
C LEU A 334 7.57 47.89 33.40
N GLY A 335 8.48 46.99 33.77
CA GLY A 335 9.93 47.23 33.75
C GLY A 335 10.45 47.49 32.34
N LEU A 336 10.01 46.71 31.34
CA LEU A 336 10.37 46.92 29.94
C LEU A 336 9.83 48.27 29.42
N LEU A 337 8.58 48.61 29.76
CA LEU A 337 7.96 49.88 29.39
C LEU A 337 8.70 51.07 30.02
N LEU A 338 9.07 50.96 31.30
CA LEU A 338 9.89 51.94 32.00
C LEU A 338 11.27 52.09 31.34
N PHE A 339 11.92 50.98 30.98
CA PHE A 339 13.21 51.00 30.32
C PHE A 339 13.15 51.65 28.93
N LEU A 340 12.12 51.36 28.14
CA LEU A 340 11.85 52.02 26.86
C LEU A 340 11.57 53.52 27.04
N ALA A 341 10.74 53.88 28.02
CA ALA A 341 10.44 55.29 28.32
C ALA A 341 11.71 56.05 28.74
N LEU A 342 12.57 55.43 29.56
CA LEU A 342 13.84 56.01 29.99
C LEU A 342 14.82 56.16 28.82
N GLY A 343 14.87 55.17 27.92
CA GLY A 343 15.64 55.24 26.68
C GLY A 343 15.15 56.36 25.75
N CYS A 344 13.83 56.50 25.58
CA CYS A 344 13.24 57.60 24.82
C CYS A 344 13.52 58.97 25.46
N PHE A 345 13.45 59.06 26.79
CA PHE A 345 13.78 60.28 27.53
C PHE A 345 15.26 60.64 27.33
N TYR A 346 16.17 59.68 27.45
CA TYR A 346 17.60 59.90 27.23
C TYR A 346 17.88 60.35 25.79
N LEU A 347 17.25 59.73 24.80
CA LEU A 347 17.38 60.12 23.39
C LEU A 347 16.86 61.56 23.14
N ARG A 348 15.71 61.91 23.74
CA ARG A 348 15.17 63.27 23.68
C ARG A 348 16.11 64.28 24.34
N PHE A 349 16.66 63.93 25.50
CA PHE A 349 17.57 64.76 26.28
C PHE A 349 18.88 65.02 25.54
N THR A 350 19.47 63.99 24.91
CA THR A 350 20.69 64.14 24.11
C THR A 350 20.45 64.99 22.86
N LEU A 351 19.33 64.80 22.16
CA LEU A 351 18.95 65.65 21.02
C LEU A 351 18.68 67.11 21.42
N ALA A 352 18.09 67.35 22.59
CA ALA A 352 17.81 68.70 23.09
C ALA A 352 19.06 69.47 23.52
N LEU A 353 20.10 68.77 24.01
CA LEU A 353 21.38 69.38 24.41
C LEU A 353 22.36 69.58 23.25
N LEU A 354 22.15 68.89 22.13
CA LEU A 354 22.96 69.02 20.91
C LEU A 354 23.18 70.49 20.46
N PRO A 355 22.14 71.36 20.38
CA PRO A 355 22.34 72.77 19.99
C PRO A 355 23.05 73.63 21.06
N VAL A 356 23.05 73.22 22.32
CA VAL A 356 23.75 73.93 23.41
C VAL A 356 25.23 73.57 23.43
N ALA A 357 25.56 72.30 23.11
CA ALA A 357 26.95 71.84 23.00
C ALA A 357 27.65 72.36 21.73
N PHE A 358 26.89 72.63 20.66
CA PHE A 358 27.41 73.13 19.38
C PHE A 358 26.64 74.40 18.93
N PRO A 359 26.90 75.58 19.53
CA PRO A 359 26.29 76.81 19.08
C PRO A 359 26.79 77.18 17.68
N HIS A 360 25.87 77.49 16.76
CA HIS A 360 26.22 77.96 15.42
C HIS A 360 26.97 79.30 15.52
N THR A 361 28.21 79.35 15.03
CA THR A 361 28.99 80.60 14.93
C THR A 361 28.33 81.52 13.91
N THR A 362 27.76 82.64 14.38
CA THR A 362 27.20 83.69 13.53
C THR A 362 28.34 84.45 12.84
N PRO A 363 28.35 84.60 11.50
CA PRO A 363 29.39 85.38 10.83
C PRO A 363 29.24 86.88 11.15
N THR A 364 30.34 87.51 11.57
CA THR A 364 30.46 88.95 11.81
C THR A 364 30.12 89.75 10.55
N ALA A 365 29.08 90.59 10.60
CA ALA A 365 28.72 91.51 9.52
C ALA A 365 29.43 92.87 9.69
N THR A 366 30.22 93.23 8.67
CA THR A 366 30.89 94.53 8.50
C THR A 366 29.86 95.67 8.31
N SER A 367 30.09 96.80 8.98
CA SER A 367 29.21 97.97 9.07
C SER A 367 29.19 98.88 7.83
N SER A 368 28.05 99.52 7.56
CA SER A 368 27.92 100.79 6.79
C SER A 368 26.53 101.45 6.98
N PRO A 369 26.35 102.77 6.72
CA PRO A 369 26.26 103.78 7.78
C PRO A 369 24.88 104.42 8.02
N THR A 370 24.84 105.18 9.12
CA THR A 370 23.78 106.00 9.74
C THR A 370 23.14 107.07 8.85
N LEU A 371 21.81 107.15 8.88
CA LEU A 371 21.04 108.38 8.61
C LEU A 371 20.05 108.65 9.76
N THR A 372 20.21 109.81 10.38
CA THR A 372 19.37 110.36 11.46
C THR A 372 18.25 111.21 10.89
N PRO A 373 17.01 111.08 11.40
CA PRO A 373 16.20 112.28 11.59
C PRO A 373 15.55 112.42 12.99
N SER A 374 15.48 113.69 13.39
CA SER A 374 14.68 114.33 14.47
C SER A 374 13.16 114.13 14.24
N PRO A 375 12.19 114.63 15.07
CA PRO A 375 12.23 115.34 16.37
C PRO A 375 11.19 114.83 17.40
N THR A 376 11.11 115.41 18.61
CA THR A 376 9.85 115.47 19.40
C THR A 376 9.84 116.69 20.35
N LEU A 377 8.77 117.48 20.25
CA LEU A 377 8.40 118.63 21.10
C LEU A 377 7.63 118.18 22.36
N THR A 378 7.60 119.04 23.40
CA THR A 378 6.52 119.28 24.42
C THR A 378 7.20 119.85 25.68
N SER A 379 6.72 120.84 26.45
CA SER A 379 5.66 121.87 26.37
C SER A 379 5.95 122.96 27.41
N THR A 380 5.45 124.17 27.15
CA THR A 380 5.36 125.38 28.00
C THR A 380 4.66 125.13 29.36
N PRO A 381 4.78 126.01 30.39
CA PRO A 381 4.00 127.25 30.46
C PRO A 381 4.74 128.52 30.97
N SER A 382 4.13 129.66 30.59
CA SER A 382 4.30 131.10 30.95
C SER A 382 4.01 131.40 32.46
N PRO A 383 4.01 132.64 33.02
CA PRO A 383 4.09 133.99 32.39
C PRO A 383 4.89 135.13 33.12
N THR A 384 5.11 136.22 32.35
CA THR A 384 4.99 137.69 32.64
C THR A 384 5.75 138.42 33.77
N LEU A 385 6.47 139.49 33.36
CA LEU A 385 6.55 140.87 33.91
C LEU A 385 7.62 141.59 33.04
N THR A 386 7.49 142.80 32.47
CA THR A 386 6.59 143.95 32.61
C THR A 386 6.70 144.77 31.33
#